data_AF-A0A1H8LKN9-F1
#
_entry.id   AF-A0A1H8LKN9-F1
#
_cell.length_a   1.000
_cell.length_b   1.000
_cell.length_c   1.000
_cell.angle_alpha   90.00
_cell.angle_beta   90.00
_cell.angle_gamma   90.00
#
_symmetry.space_group_name_H-M   'P 1'
#
loop_
_entity.id
_entity.type
_entity.pdbx_description
1 polymer ?
#
loop_
_entity_poly.entity_id
_entity_poly.type
_entity_poly.pdbx_seq_one_letter_code
_entity_poly.pdbx_strand_id
1 'polypeptide(L)'
;MKPLSVNWFIEGYIDFEQKKYVLLSYLQEINRHFDKSRLYPNLADLIFHYNNLVEFKKNKSLMQQAFPLRLTQADIDAVKLTYQKIIQDDQSMQEIEQIIAYAMAQMNPAIQIGKEIYDFVESRLNINPIGIIPLMPYHGYFSLRNGKEHTCFIYEYQITIFEGKDDKYRGININFLENYEYSIVNTPEAMKLKLINRNKFMPNPAVYYVHSDITFPLEQTLLPVAKRSLVKYISNAA
;
A
#
# COMPACT_ATOMS: atom_id res chain seq x y z
N MET A 1 -11.06 11.84 -2.60
CA MET A 1 -11.31 11.46 -1.19
C MET A 1 -10.71 12.53 -0.31
N LYS A 2 -11.41 12.97 0.74
CA LYS A 2 -10.78 13.75 1.81
C LYS A 2 -10.20 12.75 2.81
N PRO A 3 -8.87 12.60 2.93
CA PRO A 3 -8.28 11.72 3.93
C PRO A 3 -8.62 12.25 5.33
N LEU A 4 -8.66 11.36 6.32
CA LEU A 4 -8.70 11.81 7.71
C LEU A 4 -7.36 12.48 8.03
N SER A 5 -7.39 13.49 8.89
CA SER A 5 -6.15 13.98 9.47
C SER A 5 -5.53 12.88 10.34
N VAL A 6 -4.20 12.92 10.50
CA VAL A 6 -3.47 11.89 11.25
C VAL A 6 -4.02 11.72 12.67
N ASN A 7 -4.49 12.82 13.26
CA ASN A 7 -4.97 12.91 14.64
C ASN A 7 -6.45 13.28 14.73
N TRP A 8 -7.25 12.91 13.73
CA TRP A 8 -8.65 13.30 13.61
C TRP A 8 -9.49 13.04 14.87
N PHE A 9 -9.10 12.08 15.71
CA PHE A 9 -9.79 11.68 16.94
C PHE A 9 -9.49 12.57 18.16
N ILE A 10 -8.42 13.38 18.11
CA ILE A 10 -8.03 14.36 19.17
C ILE A 10 -7.94 15.80 18.66
N GLU A 11 -8.01 16.01 17.34
CA GLU A 11 -7.93 17.35 16.74
C GLU A 11 -9.28 18.08 16.81
N GLY A 12 -9.28 19.37 17.14
CA GLY A 12 -10.49 20.18 17.18
C GLY A 12 -11.36 19.87 18.40
N TYR A 13 -12.69 19.87 18.24
CA TYR A 13 -13.62 19.59 19.32
C TYR A 13 -13.69 18.07 19.56
N ILE A 14 -13.45 17.64 20.80
CA ILE A 14 -13.50 16.24 21.23
C ILE A 14 -14.95 15.96 21.61
N ASP A 15 -15.79 15.72 20.60
CA ASP A 15 -17.19 15.33 20.77
C ASP A 15 -17.44 14.01 20.05
N PHE A 16 -17.93 13.02 20.79
CA PHE A 16 -18.13 11.66 20.29
C PHE A 16 -19.02 11.62 19.04
N GLU A 17 -20.14 12.35 19.05
CA GLU A 17 -21.10 12.32 17.95
C GLU A 17 -20.51 12.94 16.68
N GLN A 18 -19.84 14.09 16.78
CA GLN A 18 -19.16 14.71 15.66
C GLN A 18 -18.12 13.76 15.06
N LYS A 19 -17.26 13.16 15.89
CA LYS A 19 -16.21 12.24 15.45
C LYS A 19 -16.78 10.98 14.80
N LYS A 20 -17.88 10.47 15.34
CA LYS A 20 -18.64 9.37 14.75
C LYS A 20 -19.13 9.69 13.34
N TYR A 21 -19.71 10.87 13.09
CA TYR A 21 -20.13 11.25 11.73
C TYR A 21 -18.96 11.42 10.76
N VAL A 22 -17.85 12.03 11.22
CA VAL A 22 -16.63 12.16 10.43
C VAL A 22 -16.13 10.79 9.98
N LEU A 23 -16.07 9.83 10.92
CA LEU A 23 -15.66 8.46 10.62
C LEU A 23 -16.62 7.75 9.65
N LEU A 24 -17.93 7.85 9.88
CA LEU A 24 -18.92 7.20 9.03
C LEU A 24 -18.85 7.73 7.59
N SER A 25 -18.71 9.04 7.41
CA SER A 25 -18.52 9.64 6.09
C SER A 25 -17.23 9.15 5.41
N TYR A 26 -16.14 9.03 6.16
CA TYR A 26 -14.88 8.49 5.66
C TYR A 26 -15.01 7.03 5.21
N LEU A 27 -15.60 6.16 6.05
CA LEU A 27 -15.80 4.74 5.72
C LEU A 27 -16.75 4.54 4.54
N GLN A 28 -17.78 5.37 4.42
CA GLN A 28 -18.70 5.33 3.28
C GLN A 28 -17.96 5.59 1.95
N GLU A 29 -17.05 6.58 1.93
CA GLU A 29 -16.24 6.89 0.76
C GLU A 29 -15.26 5.76 0.42
N ILE A 30 -14.64 5.14 1.42
CA ILE A 30 -13.78 3.97 1.24
C ILE A 30 -14.55 2.81 0.60
N ASN A 31 -15.71 2.48 1.16
CA ASN A 31 -16.53 1.38 0.65
C ASN A 31 -16.92 1.62 -0.81
N ARG A 32 -17.29 2.85 -1.18
CA ARG A 32 -17.58 3.22 -2.58
C ARG A 32 -16.40 2.98 -3.54
N HIS A 33 -15.16 3.10 -3.04
CA HIS A 33 -13.98 2.76 -3.82
C HIS A 33 -13.74 1.25 -3.89
N PHE A 34 -13.96 0.53 -2.79
CA PHE A 34 -13.85 -0.93 -2.74
C PHE A 34 -14.87 -1.61 -3.66
N ASP A 35 -16.11 -1.10 -3.74
CA ASP A 35 -17.14 -1.58 -4.67
C ASP A 35 -16.68 -1.50 -6.14
N LYS A 36 -15.79 -0.56 -6.45
CA LYS A 36 -15.20 -0.40 -7.78
C LYS A 36 -13.87 -1.13 -7.94
N SER A 37 -13.55 -2.03 -7.01
CA SER A 37 -12.26 -2.73 -6.92
C SER A 37 -11.07 -1.76 -6.95
N ARG A 38 -11.20 -0.54 -6.40
CA ARG A 38 -10.11 0.45 -6.29
C ARG A 38 -9.56 0.44 -4.87
N LEU A 39 -8.46 -0.29 -4.68
CA LEU A 39 -7.98 -0.63 -3.35
C LEU A 39 -7.07 0.45 -2.75
N TYR A 40 -6.12 0.96 -3.53
CA TYR A 40 -5.15 1.96 -3.11
C TYR A 40 -5.50 3.34 -3.67
N PRO A 41 -5.20 4.43 -2.94
CA PRO A 41 -4.48 4.47 -1.65
C PRO A 41 -5.35 4.17 -0.41
N ASN A 42 -6.66 3.96 -0.59
CA ASN A 42 -7.65 3.94 0.49
C ASN A 42 -7.42 2.86 1.55
N LEU A 43 -7.06 1.63 1.16
CA LEU A 43 -6.74 0.58 2.11
C LEU A 43 -5.52 0.93 2.97
N ALA A 44 -4.49 1.51 2.37
CA ALA A 44 -3.29 1.91 3.10
C ALA A 44 -3.59 3.03 4.10
N ASP A 45 -4.42 3.99 3.70
CA ASP A 45 -4.91 5.08 4.56
C ASP A 45 -5.73 4.55 5.75
N LEU A 46 -6.66 3.62 5.49
CA LEU A 46 -7.48 3.00 6.53
C LEU A 46 -6.63 2.20 7.54
N ILE A 47 -5.69 1.39 7.06
CA ILE A 47 -4.77 0.62 7.91
C ILE A 47 -3.90 1.57 8.75
N PHE A 48 -3.42 2.67 8.15
CA PHE A 48 -2.65 3.68 8.85
C PHE A 48 -3.44 4.28 10.02
N HIS A 49 -4.67 4.74 9.79
CA HIS A 49 -5.48 5.31 10.85
C HIS A 49 -5.84 4.28 11.93
N TYR A 50 -6.15 3.04 11.56
CA TYR A 50 -6.40 1.98 12.53
C TYR A 50 -5.18 1.70 13.41
N ASN A 51 -3.98 1.62 12.81
CA ASN A 51 -2.75 1.41 13.56
C ASN A 51 -2.46 2.57 14.51
N ASN A 52 -2.71 3.83 14.10
CA ASN A 52 -2.57 4.99 14.98
C ASN A 52 -3.50 4.88 16.20
N LEU A 53 -4.74 4.42 16.03
CA LEU A 53 -5.67 4.20 17.15
C LEU A 53 -5.21 3.09 18.08
N VAL A 54 -4.71 1.97 17.53
CA VAL A 54 -4.15 0.85 18.30
C VAL A 54 -2.94 1.31 19.12
N GLU A 55 -2.06 2.07 18.49
CA GLU A 55 -0.88 2.63 19.11
C GLU A 55 -1.25 3.59 20.23
N PHE A 56 -2.17 4.53 19.99
CA PHE A 56 -2.68 5.43 21.01
C PHE A 56 -3.26 4.66 22.21
N LYS A 57 -4.07 3.63 21.95
CA LYS A 57 -4.68 2.81 23.00
C LYS A 57 -3.66 2.04 23.84
N LYS A 58 -2.58 1.53 23.21
CA LYS A 58 -1.50 0.80 23.89
C LYS A 58 -0.58 1.73 24.68
N ASN A 59 -0.22 2.86 24.08
CA ASN A 59 0.80 3.77 24.56
C ASN A 59 0.16 5.02 25.17
N LYS A 60 -0.72 4.84 26.17
CA LYS A 60 -1.36 5.93 26.96
C LYS A 60 -0.38 6.94 27.56
N SER A 61 0.93 6.66 27.53
CA SER A 61 2.01 7.50 28.05
C SER A 61 3.22 7.65 27.10
N LEU A 62 3.28 6.94 25.97
CA LEU A 62 4.49 6.78 25.12
C LEU A 62 4.39 7.38 23.70
N MET A 63 3.36 8.18 23.41
CA MET A 63 3.21 8.90 22.12
C MET A 63 4.38 9.84 21.75
N GLN A 64 5.39 10.03 22.61
CA GLN A 64 6.53 10.88 22.27
C GLN A 64 7.47 10.28 21.22
N GLN A 65 7.48 8.94 21.06
CA GLN A 65 8.54 8.24 20.33
C GLN A 65 8.12 7.59 19.00
N ALA A 66 6.83 7.39 18.77
CA ALA A 66 6.33 6.70 17.60
C ALA A 66 5.41 7.61 16.78
N PHE A 67 6.02 8.57 16.10
CA PHE A 67 5.36 9.28 15.02
C PHE A 67 5.90 8.72 13.70
N PRO A 68 5.02 8.28 12.78
CA PRO A 68 5.45 7.73 11.51
C PRO A 68 6.21 8.77 10.68
N LEU A 69 7.16 8.30 9.86
CA LEU A 69 8.05 9.04 8.95
C LEU A 69 7.37 10.00 7.94
N ARG A 70 6.06 10.21 8.03
CA ARG A 70 5.24 11.07 7.16
C ARG A 70 4.82 12.39 7.80
N LEU A 71 5.05 12.59 9.09
CA LEU A 71 4.73 13.84 9.77
C LEU A 71 5.89 14.83 9.67
N THR A 72 5.58 16.11 9.49
CA THR A 72 6.58 17.16 9.64
C THR A 72 6.87 17.38 11.12
N GLN A 73 8.04 17.97 11.43
CA GLN A 73 8.41 18.30 12.81
C GLN A 73 7.34 19.19 13.50
N ALA A 74 6.72 20.10 12.74
CA ALA A 74 5.65 20.96 13.23
C ALA A 74 4.37 20.19 13.62
N ASP A 75 4.00 19.17 12.84
CA ASP A 75 2.86 18.31 13.16
C ASP A 75 3.10 17.53 14.45
N ILE A 76 4.33 17.04 14.64
CA ILE A 76 4.74 16.28 15.84
C ILE A 76 4.63 17.16 17.09
N ASP A 77 5.10 18.39 17.03
CA ASP A 77 5.10 19.31 18.17
C ASP A 77 3.68 19.76 18.54
N ALA A 78 2.82 20.02 17.54
CA ALA A 78 1.40 20.35 17.75
C ALA A 78 0.63 19.21 18.45
N VAL A 79 0.93 17.95 18.07
CA VAL A 79 0.30 16.78 18.70
C VAL A 79 0.77 16.59 20.13
N LYS A 80 2.07 16.71 20.39
CA LYS A 80 2.63 16.60 21.75
C LYS A 80 2.00 17.62 22.71
N LEU A 81 1.81 18.87 22.26
CA LEU A 81 1.25 19.94 23.08
C LEU A 81 -0.24 19.73 23.35
N THR A 82 -1.00 19.30 22.34
CA THR A 82 -2.43 18.96 22.48
C THR A 82 -2.61 17.79 23.45
N TYR A 83 -1.75 16.79 23.34
CA TYR A 83 -1.77 15.58 24.17
C TYR A 83 -1.50 15.86 25.66
N GLN A 84 -0.50 16.69 25.99
CA GLN A 84 -0.19 17.03 27.38
C GLN A 84 -1.36 17.71 28.11
N LYS A 85 -2.16 18.48 27.38
CA LYS A 85 -3.36 19.15 27.94
C LYS A 85 -4.50 18.17 28.18
N ILE A 86 -4.65 17.18 27.30
CA ILE A 86 -5.74 16.20 27.36
C ILE A 86 -5.57 15.20 28.51
N ILE A 87 -4.35 14.73 28.78
CA ILE A 87 -4.11 13.77 29.89
C ILE A 87 -4.45 14.39 31.26
N GLN A 88 -4.40 15.71 31.38
CA GLN A 88 -4.73 16.40 32.63
C GLN A 88 -6.24 16.49 32.89
N ASP A 89 -7.07 16.14 31.91
CA ASP A 89 -8.53 16.19 31.98
C ASP A 89 -9.15 14.79 31.83
N ASP A 90 -9.64 14.23 32.93
CA ASP A 90 -10.27 12.91 32.98
C ASP A 90 -11.52 12.79 32.09
N GLN A 91 -12.27 13.88 31.86
CA GLN A 91 -13.48 13.84 31.04
C GLN A 91 -13.16 13.73 29.55
N SER A 92 -12.26 14.60 29.07
CA SER A 92 -11.79 14.57 27.68
C SER A 92 -11.15 13.22 27.32
N MET A 93 -10.40 12.63 28.27
CA MET A 93 -9.77 11.32 28.05
C MET A 93 -10.79 10.18 27.92
N GLN A 94 -11.85 10.17 28.76
CA GLN A 94 -12.93 9.18 28.66
C GLN A 94 -13.64 9.27 27.30
N GLU A 95 -13.88 10.47 26.80
CA GLU A 95 -14.53 10.67 25.50
C GLU A 95 -13.66 10.19 24.34
N ILE A 96 -12.35 10.45 24.38
CA ILE A 96 -11.39 9.92 23.40
C ILE A 96 -11.39 8.39 23.42
N GLU A 97 -11.41 7.76 24.59
CA GLU A 97 -11.46 6.29 24.68
C GLU A 97 -12.73 5.73 24.03
N GLN A 98 -13.88 6.40 24.19
CA GLN A 98 -15.12 6.02 23.53
C GLN A 98 -15.02 6.18 22.01
N ILE A 99 -14.47 7.30 21.53
CA ILE A 99 -14.23 7.54 20.09
C ILE A 99 -13.33 6.45 19.50
N ILE A 100 -12.23 6.12 20.17
CA ILE A 100 -11.28 5.10 19.72
C ILE A 100 -11.93 3.72 19.68
N ALA A 101 -12.64 3.34 20.74
CA ALA A 101 -13.31 2.04 20.82
C ALA A 101 -14.34 1.87 19.70
N TYR A 102 -15.17 2.89 19.48
CA TYR A 102 -16.13 2.91 18.37
C TYR A 102 -15.42 2.86 17.02
N ALA A 103 -14.38 3.68 16.83
CA ALA A 103 -13.69 3.78 15.56
C ALA A 103 -13.01 2.47 15.16
N MET A 104 -12.32 1.83 16.09
CA MET A 104 -11.69 0.53 15.86
C MET A 104 -12.73 -0.54 15.48
N ALA A 105 -13.90 -0.54 16.14
CA ALA A 105 -14.99 -1.47 15.84
C ALA A 105 -15.56 -1.29 14.43
N GLN A 106 -15.66 -0.04 13.95
CA GLN A 106 -16.17 0.27 12.60
C GLN A 106 -15.10 0.12 11.49
N MET A 107 -13.84 0.43 11.77
CA MET A 107 -12.75 0.32 10.80
C MET A 107 -12.37 -1.14 10.51
N ASN A 108 -12.41 -2.02 11.52
CA ASN A 108 -11.94 -3.40 11.36
C ASN A 108 -12.70 -4.17 10.25
N PRO A 109 -14.04 -4.15 10.17
CA PRO A 109 -14.77 -4.76 9.05
C PRO A 109 -14.34 -4.22 7.67
N ALA A 110 -14.17 -2.91 7.52
CA ALA A 110 -13.71 -2.31 6.27
C ALA A 110 -12.29 -2.75 5.90
N ILE A 111 -11.41 -2.94 6.88
CA ILE A 111 -10.07 -3.50 6.65
C ILE A 111 -10.16 -4.95 6.18
N GLN A 112 -11.05 -5.78 6.76
CA GLN A 112 -11.22 -7.15 6.31
C GLN A 112 -11.73 -7.21 4.87
N ILE A 113 -12.72 -6.40 4.50
CA ILE A 113 -13.20 -6.28 3.11
C ILE A 113 -12.04 -5.92 2.16
N GLY A 114 -11.23 -4.92 2.52
CA GLY A 114 -10.07 -4.54 1.72
C GLY A 114 -9.02 -5.66 1.59
N LYS A 115 -8.81 -6.45 2.66
CA LYS A 115 -7.93 -7.62 2.63
C LYS A 115 -8.49 -8.71 1.73
N GLU A 116 -9.78 -9.00 1.79
CA GLU A 116 -10.43 -9.98 0.91
C GLU A 116 -10.29 -9.59 -0.56
N ILE A 117 -10.45 -8.30 -0.89
CA ILE A 117 -10.22 -7.79 -2.25
C ILE A 117 -8.74 -7.94 -2.63
N TYR A 118 -7.81 -7.60 -1.73
CA TYR A 118 -6.37 -7.79 -1.96
C TYR A 118 -6.03 -9.26 -2.26
N ASP A 119 -6.50 -10.17 -1.42
CA ASP A 119 -6.24 -11.61 -1.50
C ASP A 119 -6.86 -12.18 -2.78
N PHE A 120 -8.04 -11.71 -3.17
CA PHE A 120 -8.66 -12.06 -4.44
C PHE A 120 -7.80 -11.63 -5.63
N VAL A 121 -7.32 -10.38 -5.66
CA VAL A 121 -6.46 -9.88 -6.75
C VAL A 121 -5.13 -10.64 -6.78
N GLU A 122 -4.50 -10.86 -5.62
CA GLU A 122 -3.25 -11.63 -5.52
C GLU A 122 -3.43 -13.07 -6.02
N SER A 123 -4.56 -13.73 -5.70
CA SER A 123 -4.85 -15.10 -6.16
C SER A 123 -5.00 -15.24 -7.68
N ARG A 124 -5.30 -14.13 -8.37
CA ARG A 124 -5.53 -14.04 -9.81
C ARG A 124 -4.29 -13.61 -10.58
N LEU A 125 -3.23 -13.23 -9.86
CA LEU A 125 -2.00 -12.71 -10.42
C LEU A 125 -0.97 -13.83 -10.54
N ASN A 126 -0.44 -13.99 -11.75
CA ASN A 126 0.58 -14.98 -12.06
C ASN A 126 1.90 -14.26 -12.36
N ILE A 127 3.00 -14.80 -11.85
CA ILE A 127 4.35 -14.27 -12.04
C ILE A 127 5.20 -15.37 -12.65
N ASN A 128 5.67 -15.16 -13.88
CA ASN A 128 6.51 -16.10 -14.61
C ASN A 128 7.88 -15.49 -14.90
N PRO A 129 8.99 -16.13 -14.49
CA PRO A 129 10.32 -15.70 -14.89
C PRO A 129 10.52 -15.96 -16.38
N ILE A 130 11.06 -14.96 -17.10
CA ILE A 130 11.32 -15.08 -18.54
C ILE A 130 12.78 -15.47 -18.74
N GLY A 131 13.00 -16.72 -19.15
CA GLY A 131 14.33 -17.28 -19.38
C GLY A 131 15.18 -17.35 -18.11
N ILE A 132 16.50 -17.19 -18.26
CA ILE A 132 17.45 -17.30 -17.13
C ILE A 132 17.35 -16.05 -16.24
N ILE A 133 17.22 -16.26 -14.93
CA ILE A 133 17.23 -15.22 -13.91
C ILE A 133 18.66 -15.10 -13.34
N PRO A 134 19.21 -13.87 -13.19
CA PRO A 134 20.52 -13.66 -12.60
C PRO A 134 20.53 -14.05 -11.11
N LEU A 135 21.73 -14.31 -10.58
CA LEU A 135 21.94 -14.64 -9.16
C LEU A 135 21.46 -13.51 -8.21
N MET A 136 21.48 -12.26 -8.69
CA MET A 136 21.00 -11.08 -7.97
C MET A 136 19.76 -10.49 -8.67
N PRO A 137 18.55 -10.99 -8.37
CA PRO A 137 17.32 -10.57 -9.04
C PRO A 137 16.71 -9.26 -8.51
N TYR A 138 17.49 -8.42 -7.81
CA TYR A 138 16.97 -7.21 -7.14
C TYR A 138 16.81 -6.00 -8.07
N HIS A 139 17.33 -6.08 -9.30
CA HIS A 139 17.17 -5.04 -10.32
C HIS A 139 16.88 -5.72 -11.66
N GLY A 140 15.87 -5.22 -12.37
CA GLY A 140 15.47 -5.80 -13.64
C GLY A 140 14.21 -5.16 -14.20
N TYR A 141 13.47 -5.94 -14.97
CA TYR A 141 12.23 -5.51 -15.62
C TYR A 141 11.08 -6.44 -15.26
N PHE A 142 9.86 -5.92 -15.27
CA PHE A 142 8.69 -6.76 -15.36
C PHE A 142 7.72 -6.20 -16.39
N SER A 143 7.05 -7.09 -17.11
CA SER A 143 5.92 -6.76 -17.95
C SER A 143 4.63 -7.08 -17.21
N LEU A 144 3.65 -6.18 -17.28
CA LEU A 144 2.34 -6.32 -16.65
C LEU A 144 1.24 -6.35 -17.70
N ARG A 145 0.43 -7.41 -17.70
CA ARG A 145 -0.77 -7.54 -18.53
C ARG A 145 -2.02 -7.60 -17.67
N ASN A 146 -3.05 -6.85 -18.06
CA ASN A 146 -4.29 -6.72 -17.33
C ASN A 146 -5.43 -7.53 -17.97
N GLY A 147 -5.71 -8.71 -17.45
CA GLY A 147 -6.76 -9.57 -17.97
C GLY A 147 -6.54 -9.96 -19.43
N LYS A 148 -7.58 -9.80 -20.26
CA LYS A 148 -7.57 -10.19 -21.68
C LYS A 148 -6.99 -9.13 -22.61
N GLU A 149 -6.63 -7.95 -22.11
CA GLU A 149 -6.06 -6.87 -22.92
C GLU A 149 -4.78 -7.34 -23.62
N HIS A 150 -4.54 -6.86 -24.84
CA HIS A 150 -3.30 -7.15 -25.58
C HIS A 150 -2.16 -6.23 -25.14
N THR A 151 -2.48 -5.05 -24.62
CA THR A 151 -1.50 -4.09 -24.12
C THR A 151 -0.79 -4.63 -22.88
N CYS A 152 0.53 -4.63 -22.94
CA CYS A 152 1.44 -4.99 -21.87
C CYS A 152 2.29 -3.78 -21.50
N PHE A 153 2.40 -3.50 -20.21
CA PHE A 153 3.20 -2.38 -19.70
C PHE A 153 4.56 -2.89 -19.23
N ILE A 154 5.65 -2.24 -19.63
CA ILE A 154 7.00 -2.59 -19.17
C ILE A 154 7.44 -1.59 -18.12
N TYR A 155 7.88 -2.12 -16.99
CA TYR A 155 8.45 -1.36 -15.90
C TYR A 155 9.85 -1.86 -15.60
N GLU A 156 10.76 -0.94 -15.34
CA GLU A 156 12.00 -1.21 -14.62
C GLU A 156 11.68 -1.28 -13.12
N TYR A 157 12.28 -2.22 -12.40
CA TYR A 157 12.13 -2.30 -10.96
C TYR A 157 13.47 -2.40 -10.24
N GLN A 158 13.55 -1.81 -9.06
CA GLN A 158 14.67 -1.94 -8.15
C GLN A 158 14.15 -2.21 -6.74
N ILE A 159 14.58 -3.33 -6.16
CA ILE A 159 14.25 -3.71 -4.79
C ILE A 159 15.31 -3.13 -3.85
N THR A 160 14.86 -2.35 -2.87
CA THR A 160 15.73 -1.79 -1.83
C THR A 160 15.78 -2.72 -0.64
N ILE A 161 16.99 -3.02 -0.15
CA ILE A 161 17.19 -3.79 1.08
C ILE A 161 17.14 -2.79 2.23
N PHE A 162 16.00 -2.68 2.91
CA PHE A 162 15.90 -1.95 4.17
C PHE A 162 15.86 -2.98 5.31
N GLU A 163 16.90 -3.00 6.15
CA GLU A 163 16.96 -3.78 7.39
C GLU A 163 16.32 -2.99 8.55
N GLY A 164 15.02 -2.69 8.45
CA GLY A 164 14.26 -2.23 9.61
C GLY A 164 13.97 -3.41 10.54
N LYS A 165 14.12 -3.24 11.86
CA LYS A 165 13.95 -4.31 12.87
C LYS A 165 12.62 -5.08 12.82
N ASP A 166 11.58 -4.52 12.18
CA ASP A 166 10.25 -5.12 12.06
C ASP A 166 9.69 -5.22 10.62
N ASP A 167 10.44 -4.77 9.60
CA ASP A 167 9.95 -4.79 8.21
C ASP A 167 10.33 -6.09 7.51
N LYS A 168 9.35 -6.99 7.38
CA LYS A 168 9.50 -8.25 6.62
C LYS A 168 9.58 -8.05 5.10
N TYR A 169 9.39 -6.84 4.59
CA TYR A 169 9.29 -6.59 3.14
C TYR A 169 10.24 -5.50 2.67
N ARG A 170 10.99 -5.82 1.61
CA ARG A 170 11.85 -4.90 0.89
C ARG A 170 11.00 -3.89 0.10
N GLY A 171 11.42 -2.63 0.04
CA GLY A 171 10.78 -1.63 -0.80
C GLY A 171 11.01 -1.94 -2.29
N ILE A 172 10.09 -1.53 -3.15
CA ILE A 172 10.25 -1.63 -4.61
C ILE A 172 10.04 -0.26 -5.24
N ASN A 173 11.08 0.24 -5.91
CA ASN A 173 10.97 1.36 -6.81
C ASN A 173 10.67 0.82 -8.21
N ILE A 174 9.76 1.48 -8.92
CA ILE A 174 9.47 1.14 -10.31
C ILE A 174 9.49 2.39 -11.19
N ASN A 175 9.94 2.23 -12.42
CA ASN A 175 9.89 3.26 -13.44
C ASN A 175 9.19 2.71 -14.68
N PHE A 176 8.21 3.45 -15.21
CA PHE A 176 7.54 3.07 -16.45
C PHE A 176 8.45 3.34 -17.65
N LEU A 177 8.56 2.36 -18.56
CA LEU A 177 9.42 2.48 -19.73
C LEU A 177 8.61 2.67 -21.02
N GLU A 178 7.81 1.68 -21.36
CA GLU A 178 7.00 1.66 -22.58
C GLU A 178 5.86 0.65 -22.44
N ASN A 179 4.90 0.70 -23.37
CA ASN A 179 3.92 -0.36 -23.56
C ASN A 179 4.14 -1.04 -24.91
N TYR A 180 3.66 -2.27 -25.03
CA TYR A 180 3.65 -3.02 -26.28
C TYR A 180 2.37 -3.84 -26.41
N GLU A 181 1.98 -4.12 -27.64
CA GLU A 181 0.87 -5.02 -27.94
C GLU A 181 1.36 -6.46 -28.04
N TYR A 182 0.82 -7.33 -27.20
CA TYR A 182 1.11 -8.77 -27.17
C TYR A 182 0.65 -9.42 -28.46
N SER A 183 1.60 -10.00 -29.18
CA SER A 183 1.37 -10.70 -30.45
C SER A 183 2.33 -11.88 -30.59
N ILE A 184 2.17 -12.65 -31.66
CA ILE A 184 3.07 -13.78 -31.98
C ILE A 184 4.52 -13.31 -32.17
N VAL A 185 4.71 -12.05 -32.60
CA VAL A 185 6.03 -11.43 -32.77
C VAL A 185 6.50 -10.77 -31.47
N ASN A 186 5.58 -10.15 -30.73
CA ASN A 186 5.85 -9.40 -29.52
C ASN A 186 5.53 -10.23 -28.27
N THR A 187 6.34 -11.25 -28.01
CA THR A 187 6.23 -12.07 -26.80
C THR A 187 7.10 -11.51 -25.66
N PRO A 188 6.87 -11.89 -24.39
CA PRO A 188 7.72 -11.50 -23.27
C PRO A 188 9.19 -11.87 -23.47
N GLU A 189 9.48 -13.00 -24.11
CA GLU A 189 10.83 -13.45 -24.46
C GLU A 189 11.47 -12.53 -25.50
N ALA A 190 10.74 -12.16 -26.56
CA ALA A 190 11.21 -11.20 -27.57
C ALA A 190 11.48 -9.83 -26.94
N MET A 191 10.62 -9.41 -26.00
CA MET A 191 10.81 -8.16 -25.25
C MET A 191 12.02 -8.21 -24.33
N LYS A 192 12.32 -9.35 -23.68
CA LYS A 192 13.56 -9.52 -22.91
C LYS A 192 14.79 -9.30 -23.80
N LEU A 193 14.82 -9.88 -25.00
CA LEU A 193 15.93 -9.68 -25.94
C LEU A 193 16.06 -8.21 -26.37
N LYS A 194 14.93 -7.54 -26.66
CA LYS A 194 14.90 -6.10 -26.98
C LYS A 194 15.47 -5.25 -25.83
N LEU A 195 15.10 -5.56 -24.58
CA LEU A 195 15.60 -4.85 -23.40
C LEU A 195 17.10 -5.03 -23.19
N ILE A 196 17.62 -6.26 -23.34
CA ILE A 196 19.06 -6.56 -23.25
C ILE A 196 19.85 -5.77 -24.30
N ASN A 197 19.35 -5.73 -25.54
CA ASN A 197 20.02 -5.01 -26.63
C ASN A 197 20.00 -3.49 -26.42
N ARG A 198 18.93 -2.96 -25.80
CA ARG A 198 18.76 -1.53 -25.54
C ARG A 198 19.61 -1.06 -24.35
N ASN A 199 19.69 -1.86 -23.28
CA ASN A 199 20.40 -1.48 -22.06
C ASN A 199 21.65 -2.34 -21.83
N LYS A 200 22.77 -1.90 -22.41
CA LYS A 200 24.07 -2.60 -22.29
C LYS A 200 24.63 -2.64 -20.85
N PHE A 201 24.16 -1.78 -19.95
CA PHE A 201 24.60 -1.76 -18.56
C PHE A 201 24.07 -2.95 -17.75
N MET A 202 23.03 -3.64 -18.24
CA MET A 202 22.45 -4.82 -17.61
C MET A 202 22.36 -5.98 -18.62
N PRO A 203 23.46 -6.72 -18.85
CA PRO A 203 23.50 -7.76 -19.88
C PRO A 203 22.65 -8.98 -19.52
N ASN A 204 22.41 -9.24 -18.23
CA ASN A 204 21.55 -10.32 -17.75
C ASN A 204 20.48 -9.78 -16.76
N PRO A 205 19.46 -9.07 -17.27
CA PRO A 205 18.39 -8.54 -16.44
C PRO A 205 17.48 -9.66 -15.95
N ALA A 206 17.04 -9.58 -14.70
CA ALA A 206 15.89 -10.35 -14.23
C ALA A 206 14.64 -9.81 -14.92
N VAL A 207 13.94 -10.64 -15.68
CA VAL A 207 12.71 -10.25 -16.37
C VAL A 207 11.57 -11.15 -15.96
N TYR A 208 10.48 -10.54 -15.51
CA TYR A 208 9.26 -11.24 -15.10
C TYR A 208 8.09 -10.85 -15.98
N TYR A 209 7.24 -11.82 -16.30
CA TYR A 209 5.95 -11.59 -16.91
C TYR A 209 4.87 -11.77 -15.85
N VAL A 210 4.23 -10.66 -15.51
CA VAL A 210 3.15 -10.57 -14.54
C VAL A 210 1.84 -10.40 -15.31
N HIS A 211 0.88 -11.28 -15.06
CA HIS A 211 -0.42 -11.16 -15.71
C HIS A 211 -1.56 -11.59 -14.79
N SER A 212 -2.71 -10.93 -14.95
CA SER A 212 -3.97 -11.35 -14.36
C SER A 212 -4.87 -12.01 -15.42
N ASP A 213 -5.71 -12.96 -14.99
CA ASP A 213 -6.78 -13.55 -15.81
C ASP A 213 -8.00 -12.61 -15.94
N ILE A 214 -8.20 -11.73 -14.96
CA ILE A 214 -9.29 -10.76 -14.88
C ILE A 214 -8.76 -9.33 -14.97
N THR A 215 -9.57 -8.41 -15.51
CA THR A 215 -9.24 -6.99 -15.59
C THR A 215 -9.53 -6.27 -14.27
N PHE A 216 -8.56 -5.50 -13.79
CA PHE A 216 -8.68 -4.67 -12.59
C PHE A 216 -8.31 -3.20 -12.90
N PRO A 217 -8.68 -2.24 -12.03
CA PRO A 217 -8.12 -0.89 -12.09
C PRO A 217 -6.59 -0.94 -11.99
N LEU A 218 -5.90 -0.55 -13.07
CA LEU A 218 -4.44 -0.70 -13.19
C LEU A 218 -3.70 0.02 -12.06
N GLU A 219 -3.86 1.33 -11.95
CA GLU A 219 -3.10 2.16 -11.01
C GLU A 219 -3.52 1.97 -9.55
N GLN A 220 -4.82 1.79 -9.30
CA GLN A 220 -5.35 1.72 -7.93
C GLN A 220 -5.29 0.32 -7.33
N THR A 221 -5.14 -0.74 -8.13
CA THR A 221 -5.27 -2.12 -7.63
C THR A 221 -4.24 -3.05 -8.23
N LEU A 222 -4.25 -3.27 -9.55
CA LEU A 222 -3.39 -4.29 -10.16
C LEU A 222 -1.91 -3.98 -9.95
N LEU A 223 -1.46 -2.77 -10.27
CA LEU A 223 -0.07 -2.39 -10.20
C LEU A 223 0.46 -2.37 -8.74
N PRO A 224 -0.24 -1.80 -7.74
CA PRO A 224 0.16 -1.93 -6.35
C PRO A 224 0.26 -3.37 -5.85
N VAL A 225 -0.70 -4.23 -6.20
CA VAL A 225 -0.68 -5.65 -5.81
C VAL A 225 0.46 -6.37 -6.51
N ALA A 226 0.62 -6.17 -7.83
CA ALA A 226 1.71 -6.74 -8.62
C ALA A 226 3.09 -6.40 -8.04
N LYS A 227 3.32 -5.14 -7.62
CA LYS A 227 4.55 -4.73 -6.94
C LYS A 227 4.83 -5.56 -5.68
N ARG A 228 3.83 -5.70 -4.80
CA ARG A 228 3.97 -6.44 -3.53
C ARG A 228 4.18 -7.94 -3.78
N SER A 229 3.41 -8.53 -4.70
CA SER A 229 3.53 -9.95 -5.04
C SER A 229 4.87 -10.25 -5.73
N LEU A 230 5.40 -9.34 -6.55
CA LEU A 230 6.72 -9.46 -7.16
C LEU A 230 7.85 -9.44 -6.13
N VAL A 231 7.80 -8.52 -5.14
CA VAL A 231 8.76 -8.49 -4.04
C VAL A 231 8.73 -9.80 -3.25
N LYS A 232 7.54 -10.30 -2.92
CA LYS A 232 7.35 -11.59 -2.21
C LYS A 232 7.91 -12.75 -3.03
N TYR A 233 7.64 -12.79 -4.33
CA TYR A 233 8.16 -13.82 -5.24
C TYR A 233 9.68 -13.83 -5.28
N ILE A 234 10.30 -12.67 -5.52
CA ILE A 234 11.76 -12.54 -5.62
C ILE A 234 12.44 -12.86 -4.28
N SER A 235 11.84 -12.45 -3.16
CA SER A 235 12.40 -12.70 -1.82
C SER A 235 12.30 -14.17 -1.39
N ASN A 236 11.33 -14.93 -1.91
CA ASN A 236 11.21 -16.36 -1.64
C ASN A 236 12.07 -17.22 -2.58
N ALA A 237 12.39 -16.71 -3.77
CA ALA A 237 13.19 -17.40 -4.78
C ALA A 237 14.71 -17.19 -4.61
N ALA A 238 15.12 -16.18 -3.83
CA ALA A 238 16.50 -15.85 -3.50
C ALA A 238 16.89 -16.44 -2.13
#